data_AF-A0A924ATM9-F1
#
_entry.id   AF-A0A924ATM9-F1
#
_cell.length_a   1.000
_cell.length_b   1.000
_cell.length_c   1.000
_cell.angle_alpha   90.00
_cell.angle_beta   90.00
_cell.angle_gamma   90.00
#
_symmetry.space_group_name_H-M   'P 1'
#
loop_
_entity.id
_entity.type
_entity.pdbx_description
1 polymer ?
#
loop_
_entity_poly.entity_id
_entity_poly.type
_entity_poly.pdbx_seq_one_letter_code
_entity_poly.pdbx_strand_id
1 'polypeptide(L)'
;MTTEKLVVYNTLSRKKEVFEPIHAPHVGMYVCGPTVYGEAHLGHARGAITFDIVFRFLQHLNYQVRYVRNITDVGHLERDSDDGEDKIGKRAKLEKLEPMEI
;
A
#
# COMPACT_ATOMS: atom_id res chain seq x y z
N MET A 1 33.75 3.28 -3.85
CA MET A 1 32.43 2.71 -4.17
C MET A 1 31.69 3.73 -5.00
N THR A 2 31.31 3.40 -6.22
CA THR A 2 30.53 4.30 -7.09
C THR A 2 29.17 4.54 -6.44
N THR A 3 28.92 5.79 -6.03
CA THR A 3 27.62 6.30 -5.56
C THR A 3 26.66 6.36 -6.75
N GLU A 4 26.17 5.21 -7.20
CA GLU A 4 25.05 5.20 -8.14
C GLU A 4 23.80 5.69 -7.41
N LYS A 5 23.20 6.76 -7.94
CA LYS A 5 21.98 7.32 -7.39
C LYS A 5 20.83 6.33 -7.61
N LEU A 6 19.97 6.17 -6.60
CA LEU A 6 18.75 5.37 -6.73
C LEU A 6 17.85 5.97 -7.81
N VAL A 7 17.33 5.12 -8.71
CA VAL A 7 16.39 5.50 -9.76
C VAL A 7 15.10 4.70 -9.62
N VAL A 8 13.96 5.37 -9.63
CA VAL A 8 12.62 4.78 -9.44
C VAL A 8 11.75 5.09 -10.66
N TYR A 9 10.91 4.14 -11.08
CA TYR A 9 9.92 4.40 -12.12
C TYR A 9 8.75 5.20 -11.54
N ASN A 10 8.53 6.40 -12.06
CA ASN A 10 7.45 7.28 -11.64
C ASN A 10 6.25 7.13 -12.57
N THR A 11 5.14 6.63 -12.05
CA THR A 11 3.89 6.44 -12.81
C THR A 11 3.32 7.76 -13.36
N LEU A 12 3.53 8.89 -12.67
CA LEU A 12 3.03 10.21 -13.10
C LEU A 12 3.66 10.66 -14.41
N SER A 13 4.98 10.51 -14.55
CA SER A 13 5.73 10.88 -15.74
C SER A 13 5.96 9.73 -16.72
N ARG A 14 5.68 8.50 -16.29
CA ARG A 14 5.92 7.23 -16.98
C ARG A 14 7.39 6.97 -17.35
N LYS A 15 8.32 7.48 -16.54
CA LYS A 15 9.78 7.39 -16.77
C LYS A 15 10.51 6.97 -15.51
N LYS A 16 11.75 6.53 -15.70
CA LYS A 16 12.71 6.31 -14.61
C LYS A 16 13.31 7.66 -14.21
N GLU A 17 13.22 8.01 -12.93
CA GLU A 17 13.68 9.28 -12.37
C GLU A 17 14.61 9.03 -11.20
N VAL A 18 15.58 9.93 -11.00
CA VAL A 18 16.45 9.90 -9.82
C VAL A 18 15.59 10.12 -8.59
N PHE A 19 15.72 9.24 -7.61
CA PHE A 19 15.03 9.38 -6.33
C PHE A 19 15.78 10.39 -5.46
N GLU A 20 15.11 11.51 -5.19
CA GLU A 20 15.61 12.57 -4.30
C GLU A 20 14.62 12.76 -3.16
N PRO A 21 15.00 12.49 -1.89
CA PRO A 21 14.09 12.66 -0.77
C PRO A 21 13.81 14.14 -0.51
N ILE A 22 12.58 14.46 -0.11
CA ILE A 22 12.17 15.82 0.25
C ILE A 22 13.02 16.36 1.42
N HIS A 23 13.35 15.51 2.40
CA HIS A 23 14.12 15.87 3.60
C HIS A 23 15.20 14.84 3.93
N ALA A 24 16.32 14.83 3.21
CA ALA A 24 17.40 13.88 3.47
C ALA A 24 17.89 13.91 4.94
N PRO A 25 18.18 12.74 5.57
CA PRO A 25 18.11 11.38 5.03
C PRO A 25 16.73 10.70 5.21
N HIS A 26 15.68 11.46 5.54
CA HIS A 26 14.36 10.92 5.84
C HIS A 26 13.55 10.67 4.56
N VAL A 27 12.85 9.54 4.53
CA VAL A 27 11.94 9.15 3.45
C VAL A 27 10.58 8.83 4.04
N GLY A 28 9.51 9.45 3.53
CA GLY A 28 8.14 9.02 3.79
C GLY A 28 7.68 8.07 2.69
N MET A 29 7.20 6.88 3.06
CA MET A 29 6.64 5.92 2.11
C MET A 29 5.25 5.51 2.58
N TYR A 30 4.23 5.76 1.75
CA TYR A 30 2.87 5.30 1.95
C TYR A 30 2.53 4.21 0.93
N VAL A 31 1.93 3.13 1.39
CA VAL A 31 1.42 2.05 0.52
C VAL A 31 -0.02 1.75 0.96
N CYS A 32 -0.95 1.68 0.00
CA CYS A 32 -2.32 1.26 0.29
C CYS A 32 -2.34 -0.15 0.89
N GLY A 33 -3.04 -0.31 2.00
CA GLY A 33 -3.23 -1.60 2.66
C GLY A 33 -4.50 -2.33 2.23
N PRO A 34 -4.82 -3.44 2.90
CA PRO A 34 -5.93 -4.30 2.54
C PRO A 34 -7.28 -3.69 2.96
N THR A 35 -8.33 -4.11 2.27
CA THR A 35 -9.71 -4.00 2.75
C THR A 35 -10.07 -5.32 3.42
N VAL A 36 -10.38 -5.27 4.71
CA VAL A 36 -10.44 -6.45 5.59
C VAL A 36 -11.82 -7.11 5.58
N TYR A 37 -12.41 -7.33 4.39
CA TYR A 37 -13.69 -8.04 4.26
C TYR A 37 -13.52 -9.57 4.18
N GLY A 38 -12.32 -10.10 4.43
CA GLY A 38 -12.04 -11.53 4.35
C GLY A 38 -10.56 -11.92 4.28
N GLU A 39 -10.36 -13.23 4.12
CA GLU A 39 -9.04 -13.86 4.09
C GLU A 39 -8.11 -13.31 2.99
N ALA A 40 -6.84 -13.12 3.33
CA ALA A 40 -5.84 -12.65 2.40
C ALA A 40 -5.44 -13.75 1.40
N HIS A 41 -5.49 -13.45 0.10
CA HIS A 41 -4.97 -14.32 -0.95
C HIS A 41 -3.55 -13.93 -1.41
N LEU A 42 -2.90 -14.82 -2.18
CA LEU A 42 -1.52 -14.61 -2.67
C LEU A 42 -1.31 -13.29 -3.43
N GLY A 43 -2.34 -12.79 -4.12
CA GLY A 43 -2.29 -11.47 -4.76
C GLY A 43 -1.99 -10.31 -3.80
N HIS A 44 -2.50 -10.36 -2.56
CA HIS A 44 -2.22 -9.35 -1.53
C HIS A 44 -0.76 -9.44 -1.06
N ALA A 45 -0.23 -10.67 -0.94
CA ALA A 45 1.15 -10.91 -0.53
C ALA A 45 2.14 -10.31 -1.53
N ARG A 46 1.87 -10.37 -2.84
CA ARG A 46 2.75 -9.80 -3.86
C ARG A 46 3.03 -8.32 -3.62
N GLY A 47 1.99 -7.52 -3.40
CA GLY A 47 2.14 -6.08 -3.13
C GLY A 47 2.90 -5.84 -1.82
N ALA A 48 2.47 -6.51 -0.74
CA ALA A 48 3.09 -6.38 0.57
C ALA A 48 4.60 -6.71 0.55
N ILE A 49 4.98 -7.83 -0.09
CA ILE A 49 6.39 -8.26 -0.21
C ILE A 49 7.18 -7.30 -1.11
N THR A 50 6.61 -6.86 -2.22
CA THR A 50 7.29 -5.93 -3.14
C THR A 50 7.69 -4.65 -2.41
N PHE A 51 6.77 -4.06 -1.63
CA PHE A 51 7.07 -2.83 -0.91
C PHE A 51 7.88 -3.04 0.38
N ASP A 52 7.83 -4.23 0.98
CA ASP A 52 8.78 -4.63 2.03
C ASP A 52 10.22 -4.66 1.51
N ILE A 53 10.44 -5.18 0.29
CA ILE A 53 11.76 -5.14 -0.35
C ILE A 53 12.20 -3.70 -0.59
N VAL A 54 11.32 -2.82 -1.08
CA VAL A 54 11.63 -1.39 -1.27
C VAL A 54 12.00 -0.72 0.05
N PHE A 55 11.23 -0.97 1.11
CA PHE A 55 11.52 -0.46 2.46
C PHE A 55 12.92 -0.88 2.94
N ARG A 56 13.20 -2.18 2.90
CA ARG A 56 14.49 -2.74 3.33
C ARG A 56 15.65 -2.24 2.48
N PHE A 57 15.43 -2.07 1.17
CA PHE A 57 16.45 -1.56 0.27
C PHE A 57 16.77 -0.09 0.56
N LEU A 58 15.77 0.75 0.82
CA LEU A 58 15.99 2.14 1.23
C LEU A 58 16.73 2.22 2.57
N GLN A 59 16.40 1.35 3.53
CA GLN A 59 17.16 1.25 4.79
C GLN A 59 18.60 0.79 4.56
N HIS A 60 18.84 -0.16 3.65
CA HIS A 60 20.19 -0.60 3.27
C HIS A 60 21.02 0.54 2.65
N LEU A 61 20.37 1.47 1.95
CA LEU A 61 20.98 2.71 1.44
C LEU A 61 21.16 3.80 2.53
N ASN A 62 20.90 3.48 3.80
CA ASN A 62 20.99 4.36 4.96
C ASN A 62 19.95 5.49 5.01
N TYR A 63 18.82 5.36 4.32
CA TYR A 63 17.69 6.27 4.53
C TYR A 63 16.93 5.96 5.83
N GLN A 64 16.42 7.00 6.47
CA GLN A 64 15.52 6.89 7.62
C GLN A 64 14.07 6.88 7.12
N VAL A 65 13.53 5.67 6.93
CA VAL A 65 12.24 5.49 6.27
C VAL A 65 11.10 5.43 7.29
N ARG A 66 10.13 6.34 7.17
CA ARG A 66 8.80 6.19 7.81
C ARG A 66 7.89 5.46 6.83
N TYR A 67 7.66 4.18 7.08
CA TYR A 67 6.75 3.35 6.29
C TYR A 67 5.35 3.33 6.93
N VAL A 68 4.36 3.85 6.20
CA VAL A 68 2.95 3.89 6.61
C VAL A 68 2.11 3.03 5.67
N ARG A 69 1.23 2.21 6.24
CA ARG A 69 0.24 1.42 5.51
C ARG A 69 -1.08 1.48 6.26
N ASN A 70 -2.16 1.83 5.57
CA ASN A 70 -3.49 1.89 6.17
C ASN A 70 -4.13 0.50 6.27
N ILE A 71 -5.26 0.44 6.94
CA ILE A 71 -6.24 -0.65 6.83
C ILE A 71 -7.53 0.03 6.37
N THR A 72 -8.23 -0.57 5.41
CA THR A 72 -9.58 -0.12 5.04
C THR A 72 -10.58 -1.03 5.76
N ASP A 73 -11.05 -0.55 6.90
CA ASP A 73 -12.00 -1.20 7.81
C ASP A 73 -13.45 -0.71 7.62
N VAL A 74 -13.65 0.31 6.77
CA VAL A 74 -14.97 0.81 6.36
C VAL A 74 -14.93 1.18 4.87
N GLY A 75 -15.98 0.82 4.12
CA GLY A 75 -16.12 1.19 2.71
C GLY A 75 -15.30 0.30 1.75
N HIS A 76 -14.96 0.87 0.58
CA HIS A 76 -14.44 0.21 -0.63
C HIS A 76 -15.56 -0.31 -1.54
N LEU A 77 -16.20 0.64 -2.25
CA LEU A 77 -17.25 0.38 -3.23
C LEU A 77 -16.75 -0.55 -4.35
N GLU A 78 -17.60 -1.45 -4.85
CA GLU A 78 -17.22 -2.35 -5.94
C GLU A 78 -17.02 -1.64 -7.30
N ARG A 79 -17.32 -0.34 -7.43
CA ARG A 79 -17.08 0.53 -8.61
C ARG A 79 -17.01 2.00 -8.19
N ASP A 80 -16.39 2.86 -9.02
CA ASP A 80 -16.29 4.33 -8.85
C ASP A 80 -17.66 5.08 -8.85
N SER A 81 -18.77 4.36 -8.78
CA SER A 81 -20.13 4.90 -8.68
C SER A 81 -20.61 4.75 -7.24
N ASP A 82 -21.00 5.86 -6.62
CA ASP A 82 -21.46 6.00 -5.22
C ASP A 82 -22.67 5.12 -4.82
N ASP A 83 -23.25 4.35 -5.75
CA ASP A 83 -24.37 3.42 -5.52
C ASP A 83 -23.92 1.96 -5.25
N GLY A 84 -22.62 1.68 -5.13
CA GLY A 84 -22.11 0.33 -4.86
C GLY A 84 -22.31 -0.11 -3.40
N GLU A 85 -22.77 -1.34 -3.16
CA GLU A 85 -22.73 -1.90 -1.79
C GLU A 85 -21.27 -2.01 -1.29
N ASP A 86 -21.02 -1.57 -0.05
CA ASP A 86 -19.75 -1.75 0.63
C ASP A 86 -19.42 -3.25 0.76
N LYS A 87 -18.21 -3.64 0.37
CA LYS A 87 -17.71 -5.02 0.45
C LYS A 87 -17.79 -5.60 1.86
N ILE A 88 -17.52 -4.80 2.89
CA ILE A 88 -17.60 -5.23 4.29
C ILE A 88 -19.07 -5.45 4.68
N GLY A 89 -19.95 -4.49 4.38
CA GLY A 89 -21.38 -4.61 4.64
C GLY A 89 -22.06 -5.78 3.90
N LYS A 90 -21.65 -6.04 2.65
CA LYS A 90 -22.12 -7.18 1.86
C LYS A 90 -21.73 -8.52 2.49
N ARG A 91 -20.50 -8.63 2.99
CA ARG A 91 -20.00 -9.82 3.71
C ARG A 91 -20.74 -10.03 5.03
N ALA A 92 -20.92 -8.97 5.82
CA ALA A 92 -21.65 -8.99 7.09
C ALA A 92 -23.09 -9.54 6.93
N LYS A 93 -23.82 -9.06 5.92
CA LYS A 93 -25.18 -9.56 5.60
C LYS A 93 -25.20 -11.05 5.25
N LEU A 94 -24.20 -11.53 4.49
CA LEU A 94 -24.09 -12.93 4.09
C LEU A 94 -23.78 -13.84 5.29
N GLU A 95 -22.88 -13.41 6.17
CA GLU A 95 -22.43 -14.19 7.33
C GLU A 95 -23.34 -14.02 8.56
N LYS A 96 -24.31 -13.09 8.52
CA LYS A 96 -25.19 -12.72 9.63
C LYS A 96 -24.43 -12.24 10.88
N LEU A 97 -23.38 -11.47 10.64
CA LEU A 97 -22.52 -10.86 11.64
C LEU A 97 -22.64 -9.33 11.55
N GLU A 98 -22.22 -8.63 12.60
CA GLU A 98 -22.02 -7.18 12.52
C GLU A 98 -20.77 -6.87 11.66
N PRO A 99 -20.74 -5.77 10.88
CA PRO A 99 -19.60 -5.45 10.00
C PRO A 99 -18.23 -5.39 10.66
N MET A 100 -18.17 -5.05 11.95
CA MET A 100 -16.93 -5.00 12.73
C MET A 100 -16.48 -6.37 13.26
N GLU A 101 -17.32 -7.40 13.12
CA GLU A 101 -17.00 -8.79 13.45
C GLU A 101 -16.48 -9.59 12.25
N ILE A 102 -16.57 -9.00 11.04
CA ILE A 102 -15.95 -9.49 9.80
C ILE A 102 -14.44 -9.24 9.84
#